data_AF-A0A937PT69-F1
#
_entry.id   AF-A0A937PT69-F1
#
_cell.length_a   1.000
_cell.length_b   1.000
_cell.length_c   1.000
_cell.angle_alpha   90.00
_cell.angle_beta   90.00
_cell.angle_gamma   90.00
#
_symmetry.space_group_name_H-M   'P 1'
#
loop_
_entity.id
_entity.type
_entity.pdbx_description
1 polymer ?
#
loop_
_entity_poly.entity_id
_entity_poly.type
_entity_poly.pdbx_seq_one_letter_code
_entity_poly.pdbx_strand_id
1 'polypeptide(L)' 'MAYNLVVLVKQVPDTKRITGEAMRDDGTVNRSALPAIFNPEDLHALETA' A
#
# COMPACT_ATOMS: atom_id res chain seq x y z
N MET A 1 -3.21 -28.81 17.90
CA MET A 1 -4.38 -27.94 17.62
C MET A 1 -4.00 -27.07 16.43
N ALA A 2 -4.85 -26.93 15.42
CA ALA A 2 -4.61 -25.98 14.34
C ALA A 2 -4.96 -24.57 14.83
N TYR A 3 -4.09 -23.59 14.58
CA TYR A 3 -4.39 -22.18 14.84
C TYR A 3 -5.19 -21.61 13.67
N ASN A 4 -6.26 -20.88 13.97
CA ASN A 4 -6.97 -20.08 12.97
C ASN A 4 -6.45 -18.64 13.09
N LEU A 5 -5.76 -18.17 12.06
CA LEU A 5 -5.20 -16.82 12.01
C LEU A 5 -5.92 -16.01 10.94
N VAL A 6 -6.22 -14.76 11.27
CA VAL A 6 -6.80 -13.79 10.34
C VAL A 6 -5.86 -12.60 10.28
N VAL A 7 -5.32 -12.32 9.09
CA VAL A 7 -4.48 -11.14 8.84
C VAL A 7 -5.34 -10.09 8.16
N LEU A 8 -5.44 -8.92 8.78
CA LEU A 8 -6.08 -7.76 8.17
C LEU A 8 -5.04 -7.03 7.33
N VAL A 9 -5.36 -6.84 6.06
CA VAL A 9 -4.49 -6.22 5.07
C VAL A 9 -5.15 -4.95 4.54
N LYS A 10 -4.33 -3.97 4.18
CA LYS A 10 -4.75 -2.70 3.63
C LYS A 10 -4.13 -2.49 2.25
N GLN A 11 -4.98 -2.24 1.27
CA GLN A 11 -4.56 -1.69 0.00
C GLN A 11 -4.12 -0.23 0.19
N VAL A 12 -2.94 0.13 -0.31
CA VAL A 12 -2.40 1.49 -0.27
C VAL A 12 -1.85 1.88 -1.65
N PRO A 13 -1.81 3.18 -2.00
CA PRO A 13 -1.05 3.63 -3.17
C PRO A 13 0.46 3.45 -2.92
N ASP A 14 1.22 3.06 -3.95
CA ASP A 14 2.68 2.91 -3.86
C ASP A 14 3.37 4.28 -3.75
N THR A 15 3.60 4.74 -2.52
CA THR A 15 4.23 6.04 -2.23
C THR A 15 5.70 6.10 -2.64
N LYS A 16 6.38 4.95 -2.84
CA LYS A 16 7.76 4.93 -3.34
C LYS A 16 7.86 5.32 -4.82
N ARG A 17 6.73 5.33 -5.53
CA ARG A 17 6.63 5.73 -6.95
C ARG A 17 6.11 7.16 -7.13
N ILE A 18 6.09 7.99 -6.09
CA ILE A 18 5.77 9.40 -6.24
C ILE A 18 6.86 10.08 -7.06
N THR A 19 6.48 10.57 -8.24
CA THR A 19 7.29 11.39 -9.13
C THR A 19 6.66 12.77 -9.29
N GLY A 20 7.35 13.71 -9.95
CA GLY A 20 6.75 15.01 -10.30
C GLY A 20 5.47 14.87 -11.15
N GLU A 21 5.37 13.84 -11.98
CA GLU A 21 4.18 13.54 -12.79
C GLU A 21 2.98 13.07 -11.95
N ALA A 22 3.22 12.57 -10.73
CA ALA A 22 2.18 12.19 -9.78
C ALA A 22 1.68 13.39 -8.95
N MET A 23 2.16 14.60 -9.20
CA MET A 23 1.71 15.83 -8.54
C MET A 23 0.67 16.56 -9.40
N ARG A 24 -0.31 17.17 -8.75
CA ARG A 24 -1.23 18.14 -9.37
C ARG A 24 -0.60 19.53 -9.35
N ASP A 25 -1.13 20.43 -10.18
CA ASP A 25 -0.69 21.83 -10.25
C ASP A 25 -0.90 22.60 -8.93
N ASP A 26 -1.82 22.14 -8.07
CA ASP A 26 -2.09 22.70 -6.75
C ASP A 26 -1.12 22.21 -5.65
N GLY A 27 -0.12 21.40 -6.01
CA GLY A 27 0.86 20.84 -5.08
C GLY A 27 0.38 19.61 -4.31
N THR A 28 -0.81 19.10 -4.59
CA THR A 28 -1.31 17.85 -3.98
C THR A 28 -0.93 16.61 -4.78
N VAL A 29 -0.84 15.45 -4.12
CA VAL A 29 -0.54 14.19 -4.81
C VAL A 29 -1.78 13.66 -5.54
N ASN A 30 -1.61 13.31 -6.81
CA ASN A 30 -2.57 12.57 -7.62
C ASN A 30 -2.53 11.06 -7.27
N ARG A 31 -3.24 10.67 -6.22
CA ARG A 31 -3.26 9.28 -5.73
C ARG A 31 -3.72 8.25 -6.75
N SER A 32 -4.58 8.62 -7.70
CA SER A 32 -5.05 7.71 -8.76
C SER A 32 -3.99 7.43 -9.83
N ALA A 33 -2.92 8.22 -9.90
CA ALA A 33 -1.79 7.96 -10.78
C ALA A 33 -0.82 6.91 -10.22
N LEU A 34 -0.96 6.55 -8.93
CA LEU A 34 -0.09 5.57 -8.28
C LEU A 34 -0.71 4.17 -8.33
N PRO A 35 0.08 3.12 -8.59
CA PRO A 35 -0.39 1.75 -8.49
C PRO A 35 -0.88 1.45 -7.07
N ALA A 36 -1.98 0.70 -6.97
CA ALA A 36 -2.42 0.19 -5.69
C ALA A 36 -1.70 -1.12 -5.35
N ILE A 37 -1.14 -1.19 -4.14
CA ILE A 37 -0.34 -2.31 -3.64
C ILE A 37 -0.86 -2.75 -2.26
N PHE A 38 -0.43 -3.91 -1.78
CA PHE A 38 -0.51 -4.23 -0.36
C PHE A 38 0.39 -3.26 0.41
N ASN A 39 -0.05 -2.85 1.60
CA ASN A 39 0.85 -2.19 2.54
C ASN A 39 2.08 -3.10 2.78
N PRO A 40 3.31 -2.60 2.60
CA PRO A 40 4.52 -3.40 2.79
C PRO A 40 4.61 -4.07 4.16
N GLU A 41 4.13 -3.43 5.22
CA GLU A 41 4.12 -4.01 6.57
C GLU A 41 3.13 -5.17 6.70
N ASP A 42 1.99 -5.09 6.01
CA ASP A 42 0.98 -6.15 6.02
C ASP A 42 1.47 -7.40 5.28
N LEU A 43 2.42 -7.26 4.34
CA LEU A 43 3.08 -8.40 3.72
C LEU A 43 3.98 -9.14 4.73
N HIS A 44 4.62 -8.43 5.66
CA HIS A 44 5.37 -9.07 6.75
C HIS A 44 4.44 -9.81 7.72
N ALA A 45 3.26 -9.24 7.99
CA ALA A 45 2.24 -9.91 8.78
C ALA A 45 1.70 -11.18 8.08
N LEU A 46 1.48 -11.11 6.76
CA LEU A 46 1.04 -12.25 5.96
C LEU A 46 2.10 -13.36 5.87
N GLU A 47 3.39 -13.01 5.78
CA GLU A 47 4.50 -13.98 5.77
C GLU A 47 4.68 -14.68 7.13
N THR A 48 4.41 -13.97 8.23
CA THR A 48 4.62 -14.51 9.59
C THR A 48 3.48 -15.44 10.03
N ALA A 49 2.27 -15.23 9.49
CA ALA A 49 1.06 -15.97 9.85
C ALA A 49 0.98 -17.35 9.21
#